data_AF-A0A821XLN6-F1
#
_entry.id   AF-A0A821XLN6-F1
#
_cell.length_a   1.000
_cell.length_b   1.000
_cell.length_c   1.000
_cell.angle_alpha   90.00
_cell.angle_beta   90.00
_cell.angle_gamma   90.00
#
_symmetry.space_group_name_H-M   'P 1'
#
loop_
_entity.id
_entity.type
_entity.pdbx_description
1 polymer ?
#
loop_
_entity_poly.entity_id
_entity_poly.type
_entity_poly.pdbx_seq_one_letter_code
_entity_poly.pdbx_strand_id
1 'polypeptide(L)'
;SSRPYKISDEQLNGLVKSVNNRCVLSQRKLGRRFWVHHSTISRTLRKKNIGLIRKRRKAPKMNSKDQENRARKNCGKMYRKLLSGCDVILDDEKYFKLSGNNVGGNVFLFD
;
A
#
# COMPACT_ATOMS: atom_id res chain seq x y z
N SER A 1 -18.86 34.09 18.48
CA SER A 1 -17.73 33.20 18.13
C SER A 1 -17.88 31.89 18.90
N SER A 2 -18.41 30.85 18.25
CA SER A 2 -18.78 29.60 18.92
C SER A 2 -17.57 28.70 19.17
N ARG A 3 -17.50 28.09 20.35
CA ARG A 3 -16.45 27.15 20.74
C ARG A 3 -16.41 25.97 19.74
N PRO A 4 -15.26 25.62 19.16
CA PRO A 4 -15.20 24.56 18.17
C PRO A 4 -15.62 23.21 18.75
N TYR A 5 -16.43 22.46 18.01
CA TYR A 5 -16.88 21.11 18.37
C TYR A 5 -15.67 20.20 18.67
N LYS A 6 -15.53 19.79 19.94
CA LYS A 6 -14.51 18.85 20.38
C LYS A 6 -15.00 17.43 20.13
N ILE A 7 -14.25 16.68 19.32
CA ILE A 7 -14.33 15.22 19.29
C ILE A 7 -14.05 14.70 20.72
N SER A 8 -14.87 13.76 21.20
CA SER A 8 -14.61 13.11 22.48
C SER A 8 -13.37 12.21 22.40
N ASP A 9 -12.75 11.90 23.54
CA ASP A 9 -11.58 11.02 23.55
C ASP A 9 -11.92 9.60 23.07
N GLU A 10 -13.15 9.15 23.31
CA GLU A 10 -13.65 7.88 22.78
C GLU A 10 -13.75 7.90 21.25
N GLN A 11 -14.35 8.96 20.68
CA GLN A 11 -14.43 9.16 19.24
C GLN A 11 -13.04 9.29 18.61
N LEU A 12 -12.10 9.95 19.31
CA LEU A 12 -10.71 10.09 18.88
C LEU A 12 -10.00 8.73 18.81
N ASN A 13 -10.13 7.91 19.85
CA ASN A 13 -9.55 6.58 19.90
C ASN A 13 -10.15 5.65 18.83
N GLY A 14 -11.47 5.72 18.64
CA GLY A 14 -12.17 5.03 17.56
C GLY A 14 -11.71 5.46 16.17
N LEU A 15 -11.49 6.77 15.98
CA LEU A 15 -10.98 7.33 14.73
C LEU A 15 -9.57 6.81 14.44
N VAL A 16 -8.66 6.90 15.41
CA VAL A 16 -7.27 6.41 15.28
C VAL A 16 -7.24 4.92 14.94
N LYS A 17 -7.99 4.08 15.66
CA LYS A 17 -8.11 2.64 15.35
C LYS A 17 -8.66 2.38 13.95
N SER A 18 -9.55 3.24 13.47
CA SER A 18 -10.15 3.10 12.14
C SER A 18 -9.20 3.45 11.01
N VAL A 19 -8.21 4.31 11.24
CA VAL A 19 -7.26 4.76 10.21
C VAL A 19 -5.90 4.07 10.31
N ASN A 20 -5.51 3.59 11.49
CA ASN A 20 -4.20 2.98 11.69
C ASN A 20 -4.11 1.66 10.91
N ASN A 21 -3.03 1.48 10.15
CA ASN A 21 -2.78 0.33 9.26
C ASN A 21 -3.90 0.02 8.24
N ARG A 22 -4.87 0.93 8.03
CA ARG A 22 -5.90 0.82 7.01
C ARG A 22 -5.64 1.79 5.88
N CYS A 23 -5.99 1.39 4.67
CA CYS A 23 -5.91 2.21 3.47
C CYS A 23 -7.32 2.41 2.89
N VAL A 24 -7.53 3.48 2.11
CA VAL A 24 -8.74 3.72 1.29
C VAL A 24 -9.99 4.22 2.07
N LEU A 25 -9.82 4.79 3.26
CA LEU A 25 -10.93 5.46 3.94
C LEU A 25 -10.97 6.96 3.58
N SER A 26 -12.05 7.40 2.95
CA SER A 26 -12.26 8.82 2.68
C SER A 26 -12.64 9.56 3.97
N GLN A 27 -12.15 10.79 4.12
CA GLN A 27 -12.49 11.64 5.26
C GLN A 27 -14.00 11.90 5.36
N ARG A 28 -14.72 11.91 4.22
CA ARG A 28 -16.19 12.02 4.19
C ARG A 28 -16.88 10.80 4.80
N LYS A 29 -16.40 9.58 4.52
CA LYS A 29 -16.92 8.34 5.14
C LYS A 29 -16.65 8.32 6.64
N LEU A 30 -15.46 8.73 7.06
CA LEU A 30 -15.11 8.87 8.47
C LEU A 30 -16.00 9.91 9.17
N GLY A 31 -16.25 11.04 8.51
CA GLY A 31 -17.14 12.09 9.05
C GLY A 31 -18.55 11.57 9.32
N ARG A 32 -19.14 10.84 8.37
CA ARG A 32 -20.46 10.19 8.56
C ARG A 32 -20.43 9.18 9.71
N ARG A 33 -19.38 8.35 9.81
CA ARG A 33 -19.25 7.32 10.84
C ARG A 33 -19.13 7.88 12.26
N PHE A 34 -18.41 8.99 12.41
CA PHE A 34 -18.16 9.62 13.69
C PHE A 34 -19.08 10.83 13.95
N TRP A 35 -20.10 11.03 13.13
CA TRP A 35 -21.05 12.14 13.23
C TRP A 35 -20.38 13.52 13.31
N VAL A 36 -19.29 13.70 12.57
CA VAL A 36 -18.53 14.94 12.51
C VAL A 36 -18.29 15.39 11.07
N HIS A 37 -18.11 16.69 10.88
CA HIS A 37 -17.76 17.22 9.58
C HIS A 37 -16.36 16.73 9.13
N HIS A 38 -16.20 16.49 7.83
CA HIS A 38 -14.94 15.97 7.26
C HIS A 38 -13.72 16.87 7.54
N SER A 39 -13.93 18.19 7.68
CA SER A 39 -12.86 19.14 8.05
C SER A 39 -12.34 18.93 9.48
N THR A 40 -13.18 18.42 10.39
CA THR A 40 -12.79 18.04 11.75
C THR A 40 -11.94 16.76 11.72
N ILE A 41 -12.30 15.79 10.89
CA ILE A 41 -11.49 14.58 10.65
C ILE A 41 -10.10 14.97 10.11
N SER A 42 -10.04 15.84 9.10
CA SER A 42 -8.77 16.30 8.50
C SER A 42 -7.84 16.95 9.52
N ARG A 43 -8.36 17.90 10.31
CA ARG A 43 -7.59 18.59 11.37
C ARG A 43 -7.10 17.62 12.44
N THR A 44 -7.95 16.69 12.87
CA THR A 44 -7.63 15.71 13.91
C THR A 44 -6.50 14.79 13.47
N LEU A 45 -6.55 14.31 12.23
CA LEU A 45 -5.55 13.39 11.69
C LEU A 45 -4.21 14.08 11.42
N ARG A 46 -4.24 15.36 10.99
CA ARG A 46 -3.04 16.19 10.89
C ARG A 46 -2.39 16.41 12.25
N LYS A 47 -3.18 16.75 13.28
CA LYS A 47 -2.68 16.96 14.65
C LYS A 47 -2.03 15.70 15.25
N LYS A 48 -2.50 14.52 14.86
CA LYS A 48 -1.98 13.22 15.33
C LYS A 48 -0.88 12.63 14.42
N ASN A 49 -0.41 13.36 13.41
CA ASN A 49 0.57 12.88 12.42
C ASN A 49 0.19 11.56 11.72
N ILE A 50 -1.11 11.33 11.51
CA ILE A 50 -1.59 10.11 10.85
C ILE A 50 -1.72 10.38 9.35
N GLY A 51 -0.75 9.86 8.59
CA GLY A 51 -0.80 9.84 7.13
C GLY A 51 -1.91 8.93 6.61
N LEU A 52 -3.08 9.51 6.30
CA LEU A 52 -4.26 8.81 5.77
C LEU A 52 -4.06 8.13 4.41
N ILE A 53 -3.06 8.56 3.66
CA ILE A 53 -2.91 8.21 2.24
C ILE A 53 -1.60 7.44 2.07
N ARG A 54 -1.55 6.22 2.62
CA ARG A 54 -0.56 5.25 2.16
C ARG A 54 -1.14 4.61 0.90
N LYS A 55 -0.65 4.96 -0.29
CA LYS A 55 -1.07 4.27 -1.53
C LYS A 55 -0.81 2.76 -1.35
N ARG A 56 -1.79 1.92 -1.69
CA ARG A 56 -1.56 0.46 -1.71
C ARG A 56 -0.46 0.16 -2.71
N ARG A 57 0.57 -0.55 -2.26
CA ARG A 57 1.53 -1.20 -3.16
C ARG A 57 0.87 -2.48 -3.68
N LYS A 58 0.98 -2.73 -4.98
CA LYS A 58 0.46 -3.96 -5.60
C LYS A 58 1.31 -5.13 -5.09
N ALA A 59 0.68 -6.06 -4.38
CA ALA A 59 1.35 -7.29 -3.97
C ALA A 59 1.41 -8.26 -5.17
N PRO A 60 2.50 -9.02 -5.33
CA PRO A 60 2.59 -10.03 -6.38
C PRO A 60 1.59 -11.17 -6.14
N LYS A 61 1.12 -11.80 -7.22
CA LYS A 61 0.09 -12.85 -7.17
C LYS A 61 0.70 -14.22 -6.87
N MET A 62 0.48 -14.70 -5.65
CA MET A 62 0.49 -16.13 -5.32
C MET A 62 -0.99 -16.57 -5.31
N ASN A 63 -1.48 -17.08 -6.44
CA ASN A 63 -2.90 -17.36 -6.66
C ASN A 63 -3.37 -18.66 -5.99
N SER A 64 -2.45 -19.51 -5.49
CA SER A 64 -2.81 -20.72 -4.74
C SER A 64 -1.93 -20.94 -3.51
N LYS A 65 -2.48 -21.67 -2.53
CA LYS A 65 -1.74 -22.08 -1.32
C LYS A 65 -0.50 -22.90 -1.67
N ASP A 66 -0.56 -23.69 -2.75
CA ASP A 66 0.58 -24.44 -3.24
C ASP A 66 1.68 -23.56 -3.84
N GLN A 67 1.32 -22.43 -4.46
CA GLN A 67 2.32 -21.45 -4.91
C GLN A 67 3.02 -20.79 -3.70
N GLU A 68 2.26 -20.44 -2.66
CA GLU A 68 2.81 -19.89 -1.42
C GLU A 68 3.73 -20.90 -0.71
N ASN A 69 3.28 -22.16 -0.58
CA ASN A 69 4.04 -23.23 0.05
C ASN A 69 5.32 -23.57 -0.74
N ARG A 70 5.24 -23.63 -2.08
CA ARG A 70 6.40 -23.82 -2.94
C ARG A 70 7.38 -22.67 -2.82
N ALA A 71 6.90 -21.42 -2.87
CA ALA A 71 7.75 -20.25 -2.69
C ALA A 71 8.48 -20.31 -1.34
N ARG A 72 7.76 -20.51 -0.24
CA ARG A 72 8.35 -20.58 1.11
C ARG A 72 9.38 -21.70 1.23
N LYS A 73 9.06 -22.91 0.73
CA LYS A 73 9.97 -24.07 0.78
C LYS A 73 11.23 -23.84 -0.07
N ASN A 74 11.06 -23.29 -1.28
CA ASN A 74 12.15 -23.06 -2.22
C ASN A 74 13.06 -21.91 -1.75
N CYS A 75 12.51 -20.83 -1.21
CA CYS A 75 13.29 -19.77 -0.56
C CYS A 75 14.17 -20.32 0.56
N GLY A 76 13.61 -21.18 1.43
CA GLY A 76 14.38 -21.80 2.51
C GLY A 76 15.49 -22.75 2.00
N LYS A 77 15.25 -23.49 0.92
CA LYS A 77 16.28 -24.34 0.28
C LYS A 77 17.39 -23.50 -0.34
N MET A 78 17.02 -22.45 -1.07
CA MET A 78 17.96 -21.54 -1.72
C MET A 78 18.84 -20.84 -0.68
N TYR A 79 18.25 -20.33 0.41
CA TYR A 79 18.99 -19.74 1.52
C TYR A 79 20.05 -20.69 2.11
N ARG A 80 19.69 -21.95 2.36
CA ARG A 80 20.66 -22.95 2.87
C ARG A 80 21.81 -23.21 1.89
N LYS A 81 21.53 -23.22 0.59
CA LYS A 81 22.57 -23.39 -0.45
C LYS A 81 23.52 -22.18 -0.52
N LEU A 82 22.98 -20.97 -0.38
CA LEU A 82 23.79 -19.76 -0.30
C LEU A 82 24.72 -19.79 0.92
N LEU A 83 24.20 -20.19 2.09
CA LEU A 83 25.01 -20.34 3.31
C LEU A 83 26.11 -21.41 3.19
N SER A 84 25.90 -22.45 2.38
CA SER A 84 26.93 -23.47 2.13
C SER A 84 27.99 -23.05 1.11
N GLY A 85 28.02 -21.78 0.70
CA GLY A 85 29.03 -21.24 -0.21
C GLY A 85 28.72 -21.45 -1.69
N CYS A 86 27.46 -21.73 -2.07
CA CYS A 86 27.07 -21.72 -3.48
C CYS A 86 26.79 -20.28 -3.95
N ASP A 87 27.24 -19.97 -5.16
CA ASP A 87 26.87 -18.74 -5.85
C ASP A 87 25.54 -18.90 -6.61
N VAL A 88 24.79 -17.81 -6.73
CA VAL A 88 23.53 -17.75 -7.47
C VAL A 88 23.64 -16.69 -8.55
N ILE A 89 23.52 -17.12 -9.80
CA ILE A 89 23.46 -16.24 -10.98
C ILE A 89 21.99 -16.23 -11.44
N LEU A 90 21.42 -15.04 -11.60
CA LEU A 90 20.02 -14.82 -11.99
C LEU A 90 19.97 -14.05 -13.31
N ASP A 91 19.06 -14.46 -14.19
CA ASP A 91 18.73 -13.76 -15.44
C ASP A 91 17.20 -13.75 -15.62
N ASP A 92 16.66 -12.72 -16.27
CA ASP A 92 15.22 -12.57 -16.52
C ASP A 92 14.98 -11.98 -17.93
N GLU A 93 14.22 -12.70 -18.75
CA GLU A 93 13.87 -12.25 -20.08
C GLU A 93 12.69 -11.28 -20.03
N LYS A 94 12.91 -10.03 -20.44
CA LYS A 94 11.84 -9.02 -20.53
C LYS A 94 11.38 -8.85 -21.97
N TYR A 95 10.10 -9.15 -22.25
CA TYR A 95 9.49 -8.87 -23.55
C TYR A 95 9.53 -7.36 -23.86
N PHE A 96 10.18 -7.00 -24.97
CA PHE A 96 10.09 -5.68 -25.57
C PHE A 96 8.76 -5.53 -26.29
N LYS A 97 8.07 -4.40 -26.08
CA LYS A 97 6.88 -4.02 -26.83
C LYS A 97 7.18 -2.78 -27.65
N LEU A 98 6.81 -2.79 -28.94
CA LEU A 98 6.96 -1.65 -29.86
C LEU A 98 6.11 -0.44 -29.44
N SER A 99 5.05 -0.66 -28.66
CA SER A 99 4.27 0.39 -28.02
C SER A 99 4.47 0.35 -26.49
N GLY A 100 5.25 1.31 -26.00
CA GLY A 100 5.47 1.48 -24.56
C GLY A 100 6.62 2.43 -24.27
N ASN A 101 6.48 3.19 -23.17
CA ASN A 101 7.44 4.22 -22.76
C ASN A 101 8.74 3.65 -22.16
N ASN A 102 9.02 2.36 -22.38
CA ASN A 102 10.18 1.67 -21.83
C ASN A 102 11.43 1.79 -22.73
N VAL A 103 11.29 2.34 -23.94
CA VAL A 103 12.38 2.63 -24.88
C VAL A 103 12.15 4.05 -25.42
N GLY A 104 13.15 4.93 -25.29
CA GLY A 104 13.08 6.28 -25.85
C GLY A 104 13.01 6.22 -27.38
N GLY A 105 11.98 6.83 -27.98
CA GLY A 105 11.79 6.88 -29.45
C GLY A 105 10.48 6.26 -29.97
N ASN A 106 9.75 5.48 -29.16
CA ASN A 106 8.50 4.79 -29.58
C ASN A 106 7.23 5.68 -29.69
N VAL A 107 7.37 7.02 -29.74
CA VAL A 107 6.22 7.95 -29.75
C VAL A 107 5.73 8.27 -31.18
N PHE A 108 6.52 7.98 -32.23
CA PHE A 108 6.30 8.54 -33.58
C PHE A 108 5.97 7.54 -34.69
N LEU A 109 5.64 6.28 -34.39
CA LEU A 109 5.46 5.24 -35.43
C LEU A 109 4.01 4.92 -35.81
N PHE A 110 3.04 5.66 -35.29
CA PHE A 110 1.64 5.54 -35.70
C PHE A 110 1.00 6.92 -35.76
N ASP A 111 1.36 7.69 -36.79
CA ASP A 111 0.53 8.76 -37.37
C ASP A 111 0.08 8.31 -38.76
#